data_AF-A0A2S1RAI3-F1
#
_entry.id   AF-A0A2S1RAI3-F1
#
_cell.length_a   1.000
_cell.length_b   1.000
_cell.length_c   1.000
_cell.angle_alpha   90.00
_cell.angle_beta   90.00
_cell.angle_gamma   90.00
#
_symmetry.space_group_name_H-M   'P 1'
#
loop_
_entity.id
_entity.type
_entity.pdbx_description
1 polymer ?
#
loop_
_entity_poly.entity_id
_entity_poly.type
_entity_poly.pdbx_seq_one_letter_code
_entity_poly.pdbx_strand_id
1 'polypeptide(L)'
;MSDDDAALRRRVPGTGAVRDEDAFDVEAVAAWLRSVTPDDPDVLAGVDLGDDDEPVLPEVRQYTGGASNLTYLLRYPGADLVLRRPPAGTKARGAHDMRREYRVQSALRPVYPLVTRMVGFCDDHSVIGSDFYVMERMAGTILRKNLPRDLRLDRVTTRRLSESAVDALADLHSVDVAAAGLDDLDRGEGYVRRQVEGWSARYRRARTPDVPDFAPVMKWLHANQPEDVGHCLVHNDFRFDNLVLDPDDVTRVIGVLDWEMATVGDPLMDLGGALAYWVQDDDGPLFKAFRRQPTNAPGMLTRRQVVERYARRAGLDITDEQWRFYEVFGLFRLAVIAQQINHRYYHGQTTNPAFRAFRPGVAFLEQRCLRLIRTGDGRLSPTRIFPKDVIGELLGVPRVALPLLAGGVHDARGKVAGVLGGLPVVGGLARGAGGER
;
A
#
# COMPACT_ATOMS: atom_id res chain seq x y z
N MET A 1 -28.02 28.19 0.76
CA MET A 1 -27.02 27.22 1.25
C MET A 1 -26.63 27.67 2.63
N SER A 2 -26.74 26.82 3.66
CA SER A 2 -26.32 27.20 5.01
C SER A 2 -24.79 27.20 5.09
N ASP A 3 -24.23 28.03 5.97
CA ASP A 3 -22.79 28.06 6.25
C ASP A 3 -22.25 26.69 6.71
N ASP A 4 -23.10 25.85 7.31
CA ASP A 4 -22.76 24.47 7.69
C ASP A 4 -22.51 23.54 6.49
N ASP A 5 -23.23 23.72 5.37
CA ASP A 5 -23.00 22.95 4.13
C ASP A 5 -21.70 23.39 3.44
N ALA A 6 -21.34 24.68 3.55
CA ALA A 6 -20.05 25.19 3.07
C ALA A 6 -18.88 24.73 3.96
N ALA A 7 -19.08 24.66 5.29
CA ALA A 7 -18.11 24.17 6.25
C ALA A 7 -17.88 22.65 6.14
N LEU A 8 -18.91 21.85 5.83
CA LEU A 8 -18.76 20.42 5.57
C LEU A 8 -17.97 20.14 4.29
N ARG A 9 -18.20 20.93 3.22
CA ARG A 9 -17.42 20.86 1.96
C ARG A 9 -15.96 21.28 2.14
N ARG A 10 -15.64 22.10 3.16
CA ARG A 10 -14.27 22.48 3.53
C ARG A 10 -13.52 21.41 4.32
N ARG A 11 -14.14 20.34 4.82
CA ARG A 11 -13.40 19.33 5.61
C ARG A 11 -12.97 18.16 4.74
N VAL A 12 -11.66 18.04 4.46
CA VAL A 12 -11.11 16.88 3.75
C VAL A 12 -11.12 15.67 4.68
N PRO A 13 -11.90 14.62 4.39
CA PRO A 13 -11.99 13.45 5.26
C PRO A 13 -10.62 12.81 5.52
N GLY A 14 -10.39 12.36 6.75
CA GLY A 14 -9.13 11.73 7.15
C GLY A 14 -8.01 12.71 7.54
N THR A 15 -8.25 14.03 7.45
CA THR A 15 -7.29 15.06 7.89
C THR A 15 -7.61 15.62 9.28
N GLY A 16 -6.58 15.77 10.11
CA GLY A 16 -6.65 16.35 11.46
C GLY A 16 -5.64 17.48 11.64
N ALA A 17 -5.56 18.00 12.87
CA ALA A 17 -4.48 18.90 13.26
C ALA A 17 -3.13 18.19 13.09
N VAL A 18 -2.10 18.94 12.69
CA VAL A 18 -0.73 18.44 12.64
C VAL A 18 -0.27 18.16 14.07
N ARG A 19 0.36 17.00 14.28
CA ARG A 19 0.97 16.66 15.57
C ARG A 19 2.23 17.48 15.78
N ASP A 20 2.49 17.90 17.02
CA ASP A 20 3.64 18.76 17.34
C ASP A 20 4.96 18.12 16.90
N GLU A 21 5.12 16.80 17.07
CA GLU A 21 6.33 16.08 16.65
C GLU A 21 6.52 15.97 15.12
N ASP A 22 5.46 16.24 14.36
CA ASP A 22 5.44 16.14 12.91
C ASP A 22 5.33 17.51 12.22
N ALA A 23 5.30 18.60 13.00
CA ALA A 23 5.25 19.95 12.48
C ALA A 23 6.53 20.31 11.72
N PHE A 24 6.42 21.26 10.80
CA PHE A 24 7.52 21.80 10.01
C PHE A 24 7.30 23.29 9.76
N ASP A 25 8.34 23.97 9.26
CA ASP A 25 8.26 25.39 8.90
C ASP A 25 7.38 25.58 7.65
N VAL A 26 6.16 26.09 7.87
CA VAL A 26 5.17 26.31 6.82
C VAL A 26 5.56 27.47 5.90
N GLU A 27 6.23 28.49 6.44
CA GLU A 27 6.69 29.64 5.65
C GLU A 27 7.81 29.22 4.69
N ALA A 28 8.74 28.38 5.16
CA ALA A 28 9.80 27.81 4.33
C ALA A 28 9.24 26.97 3.17
N VAL A 29 8.21 26.13 3.41
CA VAL A 29 7.54 25.36 2.35
C VAL A 29 6.79 26.27 1.37
N ALA A 30 6.11 27.31 1.85
CA ALA A 30 5.41 28.25 0.98
C ALA A 30 6.39 29.03 0.08
N ALA A 31 7.52 29.47 0.64
CA ALA A 31 8.60 30.11 -0.12
C ALA A 31 9.21 29.16 -1.15
N TRP A 32 9.48 27.91 -0.77
CA TRP A 32 9.95 26.89 -1.70
C TRP A 32 8.94 26.67 -2.83
N LEU A 33 7.65 26.53 -2.53
CA LEU A 33 6.60 26.33 -3.55
C LEU A 33 6.55 27.46 -4.59
N ARG A 34 6.71 28.73 -4.18
CA ARG A 34 6.79 29.86 -5.12
C ARG A 34 8.03 29.83 -6.01
N SER A 35 9.12 29.24 -5.53
CA SER A 35 10.36 29.10 -6.31
C SER A 35 10.35 27.91 -7.28
N VAL A 36 9.43 26.96 -7.11
CA VAL A 36 9.36 25.74 -7.93
C VAL A 36 8.84 26.05 -9.32
N THR A 37 9.47 25.47 -10.33
CA THR A 37 8.97 25.41 -11.71
C THR A 37 8.56 23.97 -12.02
N PRO A 38 7.26 23.61 -11.94
CA PRO A 38 6.83 22.24 -12.18
C PRO A 38 7.03 21.81 -13.65
N ASP A 39 7.22 20.50 -13.87
CA ASP A 39 7.29 19.91 -15.21
C ASP A 39 5.97 20.10 -15.98
N ASP A 40 4.84 19.99 -15.28
CA ASP A 40 3.50 20.33 -15.78
C ASP A 40 3.09 21.70 -15.23
N PRO A 41 3.13 22.79 -16.03
CA PRO A 41 2.84 24.13 -15.54
C PRO A 41 1.39 24.29 -15.04
N ASP A 42 0.46 23.44 -15.48
CA ASP A 42 -0.94 23.50 -15.08
C ASP A 42 -1.20 22.83 -13.72
N VAL A 43 -0.18 22.18 -13.10
CA VAL A 43 -0.35 21.53 -11.80
C VAL A 43 -0.64 22.52 -10.67
N LEU A 44 -0.16 23.75 -10.80
CA LEU A 44 -0.43 24.85 -9.87
C LEU A 44 -1.59 25.74 -10.32
N ALA A 45 -2.29 25.40 -11.42
CA ALA A 45 -3.41 26.19 -11.91
C ALA A 45 -4.51 26.30 -10.83
N GLY A 46 -4.82 27.53 -10.44
CA GLY A 46 -5.82 27.82 -9.40
C GLY A 46 -5.31 27.69 -7.97
N VAL A 47 -4.02 27.39 -7.74
CA VAL A 47 -3.40 27.49 -6.41
C VAL A 47 -2.92 28.94 -6.22
N ASP A 48 -3.51 29.66 -5.28
CA ASP A 48 -3.04 31.01 -4.93
C ASP A 48 -1.88 30.94 -3.93
N LEU A 49 -0.65 31.11 -4.43
CA LEU A 49 0.58 31.11 -3.63
C LEU A 49 0.96 32.52 -3.11
N GLY A 50 0.26 33.57 -3.53
CA GLY A 50 0.69 34.96 -3.39
C GLY A 50 1.94 35.29 -4.21
N ASP A 51 2.58 36.40 -3.89
CA ASP A 51 3.88 36.81 -4.44
C ASP A 51 4.93 36.97 -3.32
N ASP A 52 6.11 37.50 -3.66
CA ASP A 52 7.20 37.66 -2.70
C ASP A 52 6.93 38.78 -1.67
N ASP A 53 6.07 39.75 -1.98
CA ASP A 53 5.72 40.86 -1.10
C ASP A 53 4.52 40.50 -0.19
N GLU A 54 3.54 39.76 -0.73
CA GLU A 54 2.35 39.28 -0.03
C GLU A 54 2.18 37.76 -0.19
N PRO A 55 3.00 36.94 0.51
CA PRO A 55 2.94 35.49 0.38
C PRO A 55 1.68 34.93 1.04
N VAL A 56 1.00 34.01 0.35
CA VAL A 56 -0.10 33.24 0.94
C VAL A 56 0.47 32.00 1.63
N LEU A 57 0.09 31.77 2.89
CA LEU A 57 0.45 30.58 3.64
C LEU A 57 -0.72 29.58 3.65
N PRO A 58 -0.45 28.27 3.51
CA PRO A 58 -1.51 27.28 3.51
C PRO A 58 -2.02 26.96 4.92
N GLU A 59 -3.31 26.62 5.05
CA GLU A 59 -3.77 25.84 6.20
C GLU A 59 -3.20 24.42 6.06
N VAL A 60 -2.33 24.01 6.99
CA VAL A 60 -1.73 22.66 6.98
C VAL A 60 -2.54 21.72 7.86
N ARG A 61 -2.92 20.58 7.29
CA ARG A 61 -3.59 19.48 8.02
C ARG A 61 -2.88 18.17 7.76
N GLN A 62 -2.92 17.25 8.71
CA GLN A 62 -2.23 15.96 8.58
C GLN A 62 -3.21 14.82 8.30
N TYR A 63 -2.90 13.96 7.33
CA TYR A 63 -3.66 12.73 7.10
C TYR A 63 -3.34 11.67 8.15
N THR A 64 -4.37 11.03 8.70
CA THR A 64 -4.23 10.01 9.76
C THR A 64 -3.96 8.58 9.25
N GLY A 65 -3.97 8.38 7.92
CA GLY A 65 -3.93 7.07 7.28
C GLY A 65 -2.61 6.66 6.61
N GLY A 66 -1.59 7.53 6.56
CA GLY A 66 -0.26 7.23 6.02
C GLY A 66 0.69 6.91 7.17
N ALA A 67 1.10 5.65 7.29
CA ALA A 67 1.86 5.21 8.46
C ALA A 67 3.33 4.83 8.13
N SER A 68 3.73 4.84 6.86
CA SER A 68 5.15 4.82 6.45
C SER A 68 5.69 6.25 6.33
N ASN A 69 5.12 7.05 5.43
CA ASN A 69 5.46 8.45 5.20
C ASN A 69 4.36 9.37 5.74
N LEU A 70 4.77 10.54 6.24
CA LEU A 70 3.86 11.56 6.72
C LEU A 70 3.27 12.28 5.50
N THR A 71 1.94 12.36 5.45
CA THR A 71 1.20 13.00 4.36
C THR A 71 0.38 14.17 4.92
N TYR A 72 0.49 15.33 4.27
CA TYR A 72 -0.14 16.57 4.71
C TYR A 72 -0.97 17.16 3.58
N LEU A 73 -2.13 17.71 3.92
CA LEU A 73 -2.89 18.62 3.08
C LEU A 73 -2.31 20.03 3.26
N LEU A 74 -1.95 20.67 2.15
CA LEU A 74 -1.65 22.09 2.09
C LEU A 74 -2.84 22.78 1.42
N ARG A 75 -3.62 23.53 2.19
CA ARG A 75 -4.78 24.22 1.66
C ARG A 75 -4.47 25.66 1.34
N TYR A 76 -4.54 26.00 0.07
CA TYR A 76 -4.49 27.36 -0.43
C TYR A 76 -5.88 27.85 -0.86
N PRO A 77 -6.07 29.16 -1.06
CA PRO A 77 -7.19 29.66 -1.84
C PRO A 77 -7.17 29.02 -3.24
N GLY A 78 -8.37 28.66 -3.74
CA GLY A 78 -8.57 28.06 -5.05
C GLY A 78 -8.35 26.55 -5.12
N ALA A 79 -7.17 26.03 -4.73
CA ALA A 79 -6.86 24.60 -4.81
C ALA A 79 -6.01 24.07 -3.63
N ASP A 80 -6.16 22.77 -3.36
CA ASP A 80 -5.40 22.04 -2.34
C ASP A 80 -4.21 21.30 -2.97
N LEU A 81 -3.09 21.18 -2.23
CA LEU A 81 -1.94 20.35 -2.57
C LEU A 81 -1.69 19.28 -1.50
N VAL A 82 -0.85 18.29 -1.81
CA VAL A 82 -0.42 17.26 -0.85
C VAL A 82 1.10 17.27 -0.73
N LEU A 83 1.61 17.36 0.50
CA LEU A 83 3.03 17.19 0.83
C LEU A 83 3.26 15.81 1.42
N ARG A 84 4.32 15.12 0.97
CA ARG A 84 4.79 13.86 1.58
C ARG A 84 6.26 13.97 1.98
N ARG A 85 6.57 13.46 3.17
CA ARG A 85 7.93 13.43 3.74
C ARG A 85 8.13 12.22 4.67
N PRO A 86 9.37 11.81 4.96
CA PRO A 86 9.63 10.73 5.90
C PRO A 86 9.31 11.15 7.35
N PRO A 87 9.04 10.21 8.26
CA PRO A 87 9.02 10.49 9.70
C PRO A 87 10.38 10.98 10.20
N ALA A 88 10.41 11.76 11.28
CA ALA A 88 11.68 12.22 11.85
C ALA A 88 12.61 11.05 12.25
N GLY A 89 13.91 11.19 12.01
CA GLY A 89 14.93 10.21 12.44
C GLY A 89 15.01 8.92 11.62
N THR A 90 14.21 8.77 10.56
CA THR A 90 14.44 7.70 9.56
C THR A 90 15.51 8.13 8.56
N LYS A 91 16.43 7.22 8.23
CA LYS A 91 17.39 7.40 7.12
C LYS A 91 16.83 6.68 5.89
N ALA A 92 16.98 7.28 4.72
CA ALA A 92 16.52 6.78 3.42
C ALA A 92 17.25 5.52 2.91
N ARG A 93 17.55 4.53 3.77
CA ARG A 93 18.02 3.21 3.32
C ARG A 93 16.81 2.37 2.93
N GLY A 94 16.38 2.50 1.69
CA GLY A 94 15.41 1.63 1.01
C GLY A 94 13.94 1.90 1.34
N ALA A 95 13.58 2.04 2.62
CA ALA A 95 12.27 2.54 3.04
C ALA A 95 12.30 4.07 3.16
N HIS A 96 11.23 4.76 2.76
CA HIS A 96 11.08 6.22 2.79
C HIS A 96 11.92 7.02 1.76
N ASP A 97 12.20 6.42 0.61
CA ASP A 97 12.88 7.10 -0.50
C ASP A 97 11.91 8.03 -1.26
N MET A 98 11.80 9.28 -0.78
CA MET A 98 10.93 10.31 -1.36
C MET A 98 11.30 10.66 -2.80
N ARG A 99 12.60 10.63 -3.13
CA ARG A 99 13.08 10.89 -4.48
C ARG A 99 12.56 9.83 -5.44
N ARG A 100 12.63 8.55 -5.05
CA ARG A 100 12.12 7.45 -5.86
C ARG A 100 10.61 7.53 -6.04
N GLU A 101 9.86 7.79 -4.98
CA GLU A 101 8.40 7.95 -5.07
C GLU A 101 7.99 9.11 -5.99
N TYR A 102 8.68 10.24 -5.90
CA TYR A 102 8.47 11.38 -6.80
C TYR A 102 8.80 11.03 -8.25
N ARG A 103 9.97 10.43 -8.49
CA ARG A 103 10.44 10.07 -9.83
C ARG A 103 9.50 9.09 -10.53
N VAL A 104 9.06 8.05 -9.83
CA VAL A 104 8.13 7.05 -10.37
C VAL A 104 6.83 7.71 -10.84
N GLN A 105 6.24 8.56 -10.00
CA GLN A 105 4.98 9.22 -10.35
C GLN A 105 5.15 10.25 -11.46
N SER A 106 6.20 11.08 -11.42
CA SER A 106 6.46 12.08 -12.48
C SER A 106 6.65 11.39 -13.84
N ALA A 107 7.47 10.34 -13.88
CA ALA A 107 7.76 9.57 -15.10
C ALA A 107 6.54 8.82 -15.66
N LEU A 108 5.64 8.34 -14.79
CA LEU A 108 4.44 7.61 -15.22
C LEU A 108 3.34 8.50 -15.78
N ARG A 109 3.25 9.75 -15.33
CA ARG A 109 2.10 10.61 -15.62
C ARG A 109 1.74 10.75 -17.10
N PRO A 110 2.69 10.82 -18.05
CA PRO A 110 2.37 10.90 -19.48
C PRO A 110 1.75 9.63 -20.05
N VAL A 111 2.06 8.46 -19.48
CA VAL A 111 1.70 7.13 -20.02
C VAL A 111 0.66 6.39 -19.18
N TYR A 112 0.47 6.79 -17.92
CA TYR A 112 -0.51 6.27 -16.99
C TYR A 112 -1.15 7.43 -16.21
N PRO A 113 -2.21 8.07 -16.73
CA PRO A 113 -2.76 9.32 -16.19
C PRO A 113 -3.49 9.16 -14.85
N LEU A 114 -3.52 7.95 -14.29
CA LEU A 114 -4.06 7.69 -12.95
C LEU A 114 -3.05 7.98 -11.84
N VAL A 115 -1.79 8.31 -12.15
CA VAL A 115 -0.90 8.92 -11.14
C VAL A 115 -1.18 10.41 -11.00
N THR A 116 -0.87 10.95 -9.84
CA THR A 116 -1.00 12.38 -9.53
C THR A 116 0.01 13.21 -10.30
N ARG A 117 -0.36 14.44 -10.67
CA ARG A 117 0.61 15.43 -11.15
C ARG A 117 1.54 15.87 -10.02
N MET A 118 2.83 15.85 -10.30
CA MET A 118 3.86 16.24 -9.34
C MET A 118 4.11 17.75 -9.44
N VAL A 119 4.17 18.45 -8.31
CA VAL A 119 4.54 19.87 -8.26
C VAL A 119 6.06 20.00 -8.22
N GLY A 120 6.73 19.27 -7.32
CA GLY A 120 8.17 19.34 -7.17
C GLY A 120 8.71 18.44 -6.06
N PHE A 121 10.01 18.21 -6.08
CA PHE A 121 10.76 17.48 -5.05
C PHE A 121 11.86 18.37 -4.48
N CYS A 122 12.04 18.32 -3.17
CA CYS A 122 13.06 19.08 -2.45
C CYS A 122 13.97 18.11 -1.69
N ASP A 123 15.26 18.15 -1.99
CA ASP A 123 16.34 17.48 -1.24
C ASP A 123 17.19 18.46 -0.43
N ASP A 124 16.86 19.76 -0.44
CA ASP A 124 17.48 20.73 0.45
C ASP A 124 16.88 20.61 1.87
N HIS A 125 17.63 19.95 2.75
CA HIS A 125 17.21 19.73 4.14
C HIS A 125 17.19 21.02 4.95
N SER A 126 17.73 22.14 4.44
CA SER A 126 17.61 23.43 5.13
C SER A 126 16.16 23.97 5.14
N VAL A 127 15.29 23.50 4.25
CA VAL A 127 13.89 23.96 4.16
C VAL A 127 13.05 23.42 5.32
N ILE A 128 12.99 22.09 5.51
CA ILE A 128 12.21 21.46 6.60
C ILE A 128 12.90 20.27 7.30
N GLY A 129 14.21 20.13 7.14
CA GLY A 129 14.99 19.08 7.81
C GLY A 129 14.89 17.67 7.20
N SER A 130 14.28 17.52 6.02
CA SER A 130 14.13 16.24 5.34
C SER A 130 13.86 16.41 3.85
N ASP A 131 14.10 15.36 3.07
CA ASP A 131 13.54 15.25 1.72
C ASP A 131 12.00 15.33 1.79
N PHE A 132 11.39 15.99 0.82
CA PHE A 132 9.94 15.97 0.65
C PHE A 132 9.56 16.21 -0.81
N TYR A 133 8.32 15.90 -1.15
CA TYR A 133 7.74 16.34 -2.41
C TYR A 133 6.33 16.87 -2.21
N VAL A 134 5.90 17.69 -3.17
CA VAL A 134 4.53 18.18 -3.26
C VAL A 134 3.91 17.71 -4.58
N MET A 135 2.63 17.37 -4.52
CA MET A 135 1.83 16.90 -5.64
C MET A 135 0.43 17.53 -5.61
N GLU A 136 -0.29 17.45 -6.71
CA GLU A 136 -1.70 17.84 -6.71
C GLU A 136 -2.50 16.98 -5.73
N ARG A 137 -3.57 17.55 -5.19
CA ARG A 137 -4.54 16.79 -4.41
C ARG A 137 -5.67 16.28 -5.31
N MET A 138 -5.74 14.97 -5.50
CA MET A 138 -6.90 14.35 -6.15
C MET A 138 -8.13 14.43 -5.25
N ALA A 139 -9.15 15.17 -5.68
CA ALA A 139 -10.43 15.26 -5.00
C ALA A 139 -11.37 14.14 -5.47
N GLY A 140 -11.47 13.07 -4.68
CA GLY A 140 -12.40 11.98 -5.00
C GLY A 140 -12.71 11.07 -3.81
N THR A 141 -13.42 9.99 -4.12
CA THR A 141 -13.89 9.01 -3.15
C THR A 141 -12.89 7.87 -2.99
N ILE A 142 -12.48 7.58 -1.77
CA ILE A 142 -11.62 6.43 -1.44
C ILE A 142 -12.46 5.39 -0.67
N LEU A 143 -12.55 4.19 -1.21
CA LEU A 143 -13.33 3.11 -0.57
C LEU A 143 -12.54 2.46 0.58
N ARG A 144 -13.22 2.28 1.70
CA ARG A 144 -12.69 1.61 2.90
C ARG A 144 -13.45 0.31 3.16
N LYS A 145 -13.51 -0.16 4.41
CA LYS A 145 -14.14 -1.44 4.76
C LYS A 145 -15.58 -1.59 4.26
N ASN A 146 -16.38 -0.54 4.32
CA ASN A 146 -17.77 -0.56 3.84
C ASN A 146 -17.92 0.46 2.72
N LEU A 147 -18.86 0.20 1.80
CA LEU A 147 -19.32 1.24 0.91
C LEU A 147 -19.88 2.39 1.76
N PRO A 148 -19.52 3.65 1.43
CA PRO A 148 -20.17 4.83 1.98
C PRO A 148 -21.70 4.72 1.91
N ARG A 149 -22.41 5.14 2.98
CA ARG A 149 -23.87 4.92 3.10
C ARG A 149 -24.67 5.74 2.08
N ASP A 150 -24.12 6.88 1.70
CA ASP A 150 -24.55 7.80 0.66
C ASP A 150 -24.36 7.20 -0.74
N LEU A 151 -23.37 6.34 -0.95
CA LEU A 151 -23.21 5.57 -2.18
C LEU A 151 -24.17 4.37 -2.20
N ARG A 152 -25.42 4.64 -2.58
CA ARG A 152 -26.46 3.63 -2.79
C ARG A 152 -26.27 2.92 -4.13
N LEU A 153 -25.19 2.13 -4.25
CA LEU A 153 -24.85 1.42 -5.48
C LEU A 153 -25.73 0.18 -5.66
N ASP A 154 -26.28 0.02 -6.86
CA ASP A 154 -26.90 -1.25 -7.28
C ASP A 154 -25.83 -2.28 -7.69
N ARG A 155 -26.27 -3.51 -7.97
CA ARG A 155 -25.34 -4.61 -8.33
C ARG A 155 -24.61 -4.33 -9.64
N VAL A 156 -25.22 -3.63 -10.58
CA VAL A 156 -24.65 -3.36 -11.91
C VAL A 156 -23.54 -2.32 -11.79
N THR A 157 -23.79 -1.25 -11.05
CA THR A 157 -22.84 -0.17 -10.76
C THR A 157 -21.69 -0.67 -9.91
N THR A 158 -21.97 -1.48 -8.87
CA THR A 158 -20.94 -2.12 -8.05
C THR A 158 -20.06 -3.05 -8.89
N ARG A 159 -20.64 -3.76 -9.86
CA ARG A 159 -19.88 -4.58 -10.80
C ARG A 159 -18.96 -3.73 -11.67
N ARG A 160 -19.46 -2.65 -12.26
CA ARG A 160 -18.66 -1.73 -13.10
C ARG A 160 -17.50 -1.11 -12.31
N LEU A 161 -17.75 -0.65 -11.08
CA LEU A 161 -16.70 -0.21 -10.15
C LEU A 161 -15.60 -1.26 -9.98
N SER A 162 -15.99 -2.51 -9.72
CA SER A 162 -15.05 -3.63 -9.58
C SER A 162 -14.29 -3.93 -10.87
N GLU A 163 -14.94 -3.79 -12.02
CA GLU A 163 -14.34 -3.99 -13.34
C GLU A 163 -13.31 -2.90 -13.65
N SER A 164 -13.63 -1.63 -13.41
CA SER A 164 -12.73 -0.49 -13.62
C SER A 164 -11.48 -0.55 -12.74
N ALA A 165 -11.60 -1.03 -11.50
CA ALA A 165 -10.44 -1.24 -10.63
C ALA A 165 -9.47 -2.29 -11.20
N VAL A 166 -10.01 -3.37 -11.78
CA VAL A 166 -9.19 -4.41 -12.43
C VAL A 166 -8.57 -3.90 -13.72
N ASP A 167 -9.32 -3.12 -14.51
CA ASP A 167 -8.80 -2.51 -15.74
C ASP A 167 -7.66 -1.54 -15.43
N ALA A 168 -7.79 -0.70 -14.40
CA ALA A 168 -6.74 0.22 -13.99
C ALA A 168 -5.43 -0.49 -13.62
N LEU A 169 -5.50 -1.67 -12.98
CA LEU A 169 -4.32 -2.50 -12.69
C LEU A 169 -3.72 -3.09 -13.98
N ALA A 170 -4.56 -3.62 -14.87
CA ALA A 170 -4.09 -4.18 -16.13
C ALA A 170 -3.47 -3.10 -17.04
N ASP A 171 -4.03 -1.89 -17.04
CA ASP A 171 -3.52 -0.74 -17.77
C ASP A 171 -2.14 -0.32 -17.22
N LEU A 172 -1.95 -0.33 -15.89
CA LEU A 172 -0.64 -0.11 -15.26
C LEU A 172 0.39 -1.14 -15.75
N HIS A 173 0.02 -2.41 -15.76
CA HIS A 173 0.89 -3.50 -16.19
C HIS A 173 1.18 -3.49 -17.70
N SER A 174 0.46 -2.67 -18.48
CA SER A 174 0.70 -2.49 -19.92
C SER A 174 1.64 -1.32 -20.25
N VAL A 175 2.07 -0.55 -19.24
CA VAL A 175 2.99 0.57 -19.44
C VAL A 175 4.35 0.06 -19.95
N ASP A 176 4.84 0.69 -21.02
CA ASP A 176 6.23 0.52 -21.46
C ASP A 176 7.17 1.24 -20.48
N VAL A 177 7.75 0.45 -19.59
CA VAL A 177 8.65 0.89 -18.52
C VAL A 177 9.88 1.62 -19.08
N ALA A 178 10.42 1.14 -20.20
CA ALA A 178 11.61 1.72 -20.81
C ALA A 178 11.29 3.07 -21.45
N ALA A 179 10.17 3.16 -22.18
CA ALA A 179 9.70 4.42 -22.75
C ALA A 179 9.34 5.46 -21.67
N ALA A 180 8.93 5.00 -20.48
CA ALA A 180 8.68 5.85 -19.32
C ALA A 180 9.97 6.30 -18.59
N GLY A 181 11.16 5.80 -18.94
CA GLY A 181 12.42 6.15 -18.26
C GLY A 181 12.55 5.54 -16.85
N LEU A 182 11.94 4.37 -16.65
CA LEU A 182 11.91 3.61 -15.39
C LEU A 182 12.63 2.26 -15.52
N ASP A 183 13.45 2.08 -16.55
CA ASP A 183 14.20 0.86 -16.83
C ASP A 183 15.22 0.49 -15.73
N ASP A 184 15.74 1.49 -15.00
CA ASP A 184 16.63 1.27 -13.87
C ASP A 184 15.96 0.57 -12.67
N LEU A 185 14.63 0.50 -12.64
CA LEU A 185 13.90 -0.31 -11.67
C LEU A 185 13.88 -1.80 -12.03
N ASP A 186 14.15 -2.16 -13.28
CA ASP A 186 14.21 -3.54 -13.72
C ASP A 186 15.52 -4.22 -13.28
N ARG A 187 15.37 -5.36 -12.61
CA ARG A 187 16.48 -6.20 -12.15
C ARG A 187 16.65 -7.45 -13.00
N GLY A 188 15.96 -7.51 -14.13
CA GLY A 188 15.96 -8.66 -15.03
C GLY A 188 15.24 -9.88 -14.43
N GLU A 189 15.42 -11.01 -15.11
CA GLU A 189 14.66 -12.24 -14.87
C GLU A 189 14.84 -12.80 -13.45
N GLY A 190 13.88 -13.61 -13.03
CA GLY A 190 13.84 -14.27 -11.73
C GLY A 190 13.20 -13.41 -10.64
N TYR A 191 12.30 -12.50 -11.00
CA TYR A 191 11.51 -11.72 -10.04
C TYR A 191 10.74 -12.65 -9.11
N VAL A 192 10.03 -13.65 -9.65
CA VAL A 192 9.26 -14.64 -8.89
C VAL A 192 10.14 -15.32 -7.83
N ARG A 193 11.31 -15.83 -8.23
CA ARG A 193 12.28 -16.47 -7.33
C ARG A 193 12.74 -15.51 -6.23
N ARG A 194 13.16 -14.29 -6.59
CA ARG A 194 13.63 -13.27 -5.62
C ARG A 194 12.54 -12.94 -4.59
N GLN A 195 11.28 -12.88 -5.03
CA GLN A 195 10.15 -12.64 -4.12
C GLN A 195 9.94 -13.83 -3.18
N VAL A 196 9.86 -15.06 -3.68
CA VAL A 196 9.68 -16.26 -2.84
C VAL A 196 10.78 -16.38 -1.78
N GLU A 197 12.05 -16.24 -2.18
CA GLU A 197 13.20 -16.31 -1.27
C GLU A 197 13.19 -15.16 -0.25
N GLY A 198 12.98 -13.93 -0.73
CA GLY A 198 12.99 -12.72 0.09
C GLY A 198 11.89 -12.72 1.15
N TRP A 199 10.65 -13.08 0.79
CA TRP A 199 9.53 -13.16 1.73
C TRP A 199 9.67 -14.34 2.69
N SER A 200 10.20 -15.48 2.24
CA SER A 200 10.54 -16.61 3.12
C SER A 200 11.59 -16.21 4.18
N ALA A 201 12.64 -15.51 3.77
CA ALA A 201 13.66 -15.02 4.70
C ALA A 201 13.08 -13.98 5.69
N ARG A 202 12.21 -13.07 5.23
CA ARG A 202 11.51 -12.11 6.10
C ARG A 202 10.65 -12.83 7.15
N TYR A 203 9.88 -13.85 6.76
CA TYR A 203 9.05 -14.61 7.68
C TYR A 203 9.89 -15.29 8.76
N ARG A 204 10.95 -16.02 8.37
CA ARG A 204 11.82 -16.72 9.32
C ARG A 204 12.43 -15.79 10.37
N ARG A 205 12.82 -14.57 9.97
CA ARG A 205 13.37 -13.57 10.90
C ARG A 205 12.33 -12.95 11.83
N ALA A 206 11.11 -12.73 11.34
CA ALA A 206 10.03 -12.14 12.12
C ALA A 206 9.27 -13.17 12.96
N ARG A 207 9.48 -14.47 12.73
CA ARG A 207 8.73 -15.54 13.40
C ARG A 207 8.91 -15.47 14.91
N THR A 208 7.80 -15.56 15.61
CA THR A 208 7.71 -15.66 17.07
C THR A 208 7.19 -17.05 17.46
N PRO A 209 7.45 -17.55 18.69
CA PRO A 209 7.03 -18.89 19.12
C PRO A 209 5.51 -19.11 19.13
N ASP A 210 4.72 -18.04 19.14
CA ASP A 210 3.27 -18.02 19.29
C ASP A 210 2.49 -18.07 17.95
N VAL A 211 3.21 -18.20 16.82
CA VAL A 211 2.65 -18.37 15.47
C VAL A 211 3.18 -19.64 14.78
N PRO A 212 2.50 -20.12 13.72
CA PRO A 212 2.99 -21.25 12.92
C PRO A 212 4.36 -21.00 12.30
N ASP A 213 4.95 -22.03 11.67
CA ASP A 213 6.26 -21.89 11.03
C ASP A 213 6.18 -21.61 9.52
N PHE A 214 5.00 -21.73 8.89
CA PHE A 214 4.80 -21.62 7.44
C PHE A 214 5.71 -22.52 6.61
N ALA A 215 6.40 -23.49 7.21
CA ALA A 215 7.41 -24.31 6.55
C ALA A 215 6.82 -25.11 5.37
N PRO A 216 5.62 -25.72 5.47
CA PRO A 216 5.03 -26.42 4.34
C PRO A 216 4.65 -25.48 3.19
N VAL A 217 4.18 -24.26 3.49
CA VAL A 217 3.82 -23.25 2.49
C VAL A 217 5.07 -22.73 1.78
N MET A 218 6.11 -22.34 2.53
CA MET A 218 7.39 -21.90 1.95
C MET A 218 8.04 -23.00 1.08
N LYS A 219 7.99 -24.26 1.54
CA LYS A 219 8.49 -25.40 0.76
C LYS A 219 7.72 -25.58 -0.54
N TRP A 220 6.38 -25.49 -0.49
CA TRP A 220 5.55 -25.62 -1.68
C TRP A 220 5.80 -24.47 -2.67
N LEU A 221 5.84 -23.23 -2.19
CA LEU A 221 6.15 -22.06 -3.03
C LEU A 221 7.50 -22.22 -3.76
N HIS A 222 8.54 -22.63 -3.05
CA HIS A 222 9.84 -22.86 -3.68
C HIS A 222 9.81 -23.97 -4.74
N ALA A 223 9.01 -25.02 -4.54
CA ALA A 223 8.94 -26.16 -5.45
C ALA A 223 8.02 -25.96 -6.67
N ASN A 224 7.11 -24.98 -6.63
CA ASN A 224 6.06 -24.79 -7.63
C ASN A 224 6.09 -23.39 -8.26
N GLN A 225 7.18 -22.65 -8.10
CA GLN A 225 7.30 -21.32 -8.68
C GLN A 225 7.38 -21.37 -10.21
N PRO A 226 6.55 -20.61 -10.94
CA PRO A 226 6.65 -20.48 -12.40
C PRO A 226 7.85 -19.59 -12.77
N GLU A 227 8.16 -19.58 -14.06
CA GLU A 227 8.96 -18.51 -14.66
C GLU A 227 8.18 -17.18 -14.64
N ASP A 228 8.90 -16.06 -14.72
CA ASP A 228 8.27 -14.74 -14.79
C ASP A 228 7.41 -14.66 -16.07
N VAL A 229 6.17 -14.19 -15.97
CA VAL A 229 5.27 -14.07 -17.13
C VAL A 229 5.40 -12.74 -17.86
N GLY A 230 6.16 -11.80 -17.28
CA GLY A 230 6.39 -10.48 -17.84
C GLY A 230 7.13 -9.58 -16.85
N HIS A 231 7.70 -8.49 -17.37
CA HIS A 231 8.41 -7.48 -16.58
C HIS A 231 7.71 -6.15 -16.81
N CYS A 232 6.72 -5.85 -15.97
CA CYS A 232 6.01 -4.59 -16.04
C CYS A 232 6.21 -3.81 -14.75
N LEU A 233 5.82 -2.54 -14.77
CA LEU A 233 5.70 -1.81 -13.53
C LEU A 233 4.60 -2.45 -12.68
N VAL A 234 4.93 -2.83 -11.45
CA VAL A 234 4.01 -3.36 -10.45
C VAL A 234 3.88 -2.37 -9.30
N HIS A 235 2.67 -2.20 -8.79
CA HIS A 235 2.35 -1.30 -7.68
C HIS A 235 2.74 -1.91 -6.31
N ASN A 236 2.56 -3.23 -6.16
CA ASN A 236 2.73 -4.01 -4.93
C ASN A 236 1.76 -3.71 -3.77
N ASP A 237 0.98 -2.63 -3.82
CA ASP A 237 -0.14 -2.37 -2.89
C ASP A 237 -1.43 -1.96 -3.62
N PHE A 238 -1.74 -2.60 -4.76
CA PHE A 238 -2.90 -2.19 -5.56
C PHE A 238 -4.22 -2.64 -4.92
N ARG A 239 -4.94 -1.72 -4.29
CA ARG A 239 -6.05 -2.06 -3.39
C ARG A 239 -6.99 -0.85 -3.24
N PHE A 240 -8.29 -1.05 -3.05
CA PHE A 240 -9.32 0.01 -3.11
C PHE A 240 -9.08 1.26 -2.25
N ASP A 241 -8.35 1.15 -1.14
CA ASP A 241 -7.99 2.28 -0.29
C ASP A 241 -6.82 3.13 -0.81
N ASN A 242 -6.16 2.66 -1.87
CA ASN A 242 -5.20 3.38 -2.68
C ASN A 242 -5.79 3.81 -4.03
N LEU A 243 -7.09 3.61 -4.25
CA LEU A 243 -7.78 4.09 -5.44
C LEU A 243 -8.63 5.31 -5.10
N VAL A 244 -8.50 6.34 -5.94
CA VAL A 244 -9.37 7.52 -5.91
C VAL A 244 -10.40 7.35 -7.03
N LEU A 245 -11.68 7.37 -6.65
CA LEU A 245 -12.80 7.30 -7.57
C LEU A 245 -13.36 8.69 -7.82
N ASP A 246 -13.86 8.91 -9.03
CA ASP A 246 -14.54 10.15 -9.39
C ASP A 246 -15.75 10.34 -8.45
N PRO A 247 -15.90 11.50 -7.78
CA PRO A 247 -17.02 11.73 -6.86
C PRO A 247 -18.38 11.77 -7.58
N ASP A 248 -18.41 12.13 -8.86
CA ASP A 248 -19.64 12.20 -9.67
C ASP A 248 -19.95 10.86 -10.37
N ASP A 249 -18.92 10.06 -10.64
CA ASP A 249 -19.05 8.69 -11.15
C ASP A 249 -18.07 7.72 -10.48
N VAL A 250 -18.48 7.10 -9.37
CA VAL A 250 -17.61 6.19 -8.63
C VAL A 250 -17.20 4.94 -9.41
N THR A 251 -17.76 4.68 -10.60
CA THR A 251 -17.27 3.59 -11.47
C THR A 251 -16.00 3.97 -12.24
N ARG A 252 -15.59 5.24 -12.20
CA ARG A 252 -14.36 5.74 -12.81
C ARG A 252 -13.26 5.88 -11.76
N VAL A 253 -12.15 5.17 -11.97
CA VAL A 253 -10.91 5.41 -11.22
C VAL A 253 -10.25 6.65 -11.82
N ILE A 254 -9.93 7.62 -10.97
CA ILE A 254 -9.22 8.86 -11.34
C ILE A 254 -7.83 8.93 -10.71
N GLY A 255 -7.50 8.01 -9.81
CA GLY A 255 -6.24 8.03 -9.08
C GLY A 255 -5.81 6.68 -8.53
N VAL A 256 -4.49 6.46 -8.55
CA VAL A 256 -3.79 5.40 -7.84
C VAL A 256 -2.73 6.06 -6.95
N LEU A 257 -2.80 5.76 -5.66
CA LEU A 257 -1.99 6.35 -4.60
C LEU A 257 -0.96 5.34 -4.06
N ASP A 258 0.03 5.88 -3.35
CA ASP A 258 1.00 5.12 -2.54
C ASP A 258 1.97 4.23 -3.32
N TRP A 259 2.83 4.90 -4.10
CA TRP A 259 3.82 4.30 -5.00
C TRP A 259 5.12 3.85 -4.30
N GLU A 260 5.17 3.80 -2.97
CA GLU A 260 6.39 3.52 -2.20
C GLU A 260 6.99 2.13 -2.51
N MET A 261 6.15 1.14 -2.82
CA MET A 261 6.57 -0.23 -3.14
C MET A 261 6.67 -0.51 -4.65
N ALA A 262 6.43 0.48 -5.50
CA ALA A 262 6.33 0.27 -6.94
C ALA A 262 7.69 -0.13 -7.56
N THR A 263 7.77 -1.19 -8.35
CA THR A 263 9.03 -1.68 -8.96
C THR A 263 8.72 -2.37 -10.27
N VAL A 264 9.73 -2.80 -11.03
CA VAL A 264 9.50 -3.69 -12.17
C VAL A 264 9.52 -5.16 -11.71
N GLY A 265 8.55 -5.94 -12.18
CA GLY A 265 8.43 -7.34 -11.82
C GLY A 265 7.28 -8.06 -12.51
N ASP A 266 6.98 -9.25 -11.99
CA ASP A 266 5.93 -10.13 -12.50
C ASP A 266 4.53 -9.56 -12.20
N PRO A 267 3.67 -9.34 -13.21
CA PRO A 267 2.34 -8.77 -13.02
C PRO A 267 1.40 -9.63 -12.16
N LEU A 268 1.55 -10.95 -12.20
CA LEU A 268 0.67 -11.88 -11.47
C LEU A 268 1.05 -11.97 -9.99
N MET A 269 2.30 -11.67 -9.64
CA MET A 269 2.68 -11.43 -8.24
C MET A 269 1.95 -10.21 -7.64
N ASP A 270 1.78 -9.14 -8.42
CA ASP A 270 1.03 -7.95 -7.96
C ASP A 270 -0.47 -8.23 -7.89
N LEU A 271 -1.04 -8.88 -8.91
CA LEU A 271 -2.44 -9.34 -8.90
C LEU A 271 -2.74 -10.28 -7.72
N GLY A 272 -1.84 -11.23 -7.45
CA GLY A 272 -1.91 -12.12 -6.29
C GLY A 272 -1.87 -11.34 -4.96
N GLY A 273 -1.03 -10.31 -4.89
CA GLY A 273 -0.98 -9.37 -3.77
C GLY A 273 -2.30 -8.62 -3.57
N ALA A 274 -2.86 -8.04 -4.63
CA ALA A 274 -4.15 -7.36 -4.61
C ALA A 274 -5.28 -8.29 -4.14
N LEU A 275 -5.33 -9.51 -4.69
CA LEU A 275 -6.37 -10.49 -4.36
C LEU A 275 -6.24 -11.12 -2.97
N ALA A 276 -5.07 -11.02 -2.32
CA ALA A 276 -4.90 -11.41 -0.92
C ALA A 276 -5.80 -10.59 0.04
N TYR A 277 -6.11 -9.33 -0.33
CA TYR A 277 -7.03 -8.46 0.41
C TYR A 277 -8.51 -8.63 -0.02
N TRP A 278 -8.76 -9.39 -1.09
CA TRP A 278 -10.08 -9.53 -1.69
C TRP A 278 -10.95 -10.54 -0.94
N VAL A 279 -11.80 -10.02 -0.06
CA VAL A 279 -12.81 -10.80 0.63
C VAL A 279 -14.03 -10.95 -0.27
N GLN A 280 -14.36 -12.18 -0.66
CA GLN A 280 -15.54 -12.52 -1.46
C GLN A 280 -16.77 -12.72 -0.56
N ASP A 281 -17.97 -12.60 -1.11
CA ASP A 281 -19.19 -12.76 -0.31
C ASP A 281 -19.50 -14.21 0.12
N ASP A 282 -18.94 -15.23 -0.53
CA ASP A 282 -19.06 -16.62 -0.07
C ASP A 282 -17.91 -17.05 0.87
N ASP A 283 -16.99 -16.14 1.23
CA ASP A 283 -15.95 -16.44 2.22
C ASP A 283 -16.52 -16.60 3.63
N GLY A 284 -15.87 -17.44 4.44
CA GLY A 284 -16.29 -17.72 5.81
C GLY A 284 -16.29 -16.47 6.72
N PRO A 285 -17.10 -16.46 7.80
CA PRO A 285 -17.24 -15.31 8.70
C PRO A 285 -15.92 -14.74 9.22
N LEU A 286 -14.95 -15.62 9.45
CA LEU A 286 -13.62 -15.24 9.93
C LEU A 286 -12.87 -14.36 8.91
N PHE A 287 -12.88 -14.71 7.63
CA PHE A 287 -12.24 -13.87 6.60
C PHE A 287 -12.98 -12.56 6.39
N LYS A 288 -14.33 -12.60 6.46
CA LYS A 288 -15.15 -11.37 6.43
C LYS A 288 -14.86 -10.42 7.59
N ALA A 289 -14.44 -10.93 8.75
CA ALA A 289 -14.03 -10.09 9.88
C ALA A 289 -12.76 -9.27 9.58
N PHE A 290 -11.79 -9.87 8.87
CA PHE A 290 -10.52 -9.24 8.46
C PHE A 290 -10.66 -8.22 7.31
N ARG A 291 -11.80 -8.21 6.62
CA ARG A 291 -12.08 -7.34 5.47
C ARG A 291 -11.73 -5.87 5.72
N ARG A 292 -11.00 -5.28 4.76
CA ARG A 292 -10.59 -3.87 4.75
C ARG A 292 -11.18 -3.04 3.62
N GLN A 293 -11.82 -3.72 2.67
CA GLN A 293 -12.36 -3.15 1.45
C GLN A 293 -13.77 -3.68 1.21
N PRO A 294 -14.61 -3.03 0.41
CA PRO A 294 -15.99 -3.45 0.25
C PRO A 294 -16.16 -4.58 -0.77
N THR A 295 -15.15 -5.44 -0.97
CA THR A 295 -15.08 -6.46 -2.04
C THR A 295 -16.09 -7.60 -1.90
N ASN A 296 -16.81 -7.69 -0.77
CA ASN A 296 -17.93 -8.62 -0.58
C ASN A 296 -19.30 -7.94 -0.79
N ALA A 297 -19.34 -6.68 -1.21
CA ALA A 297 -20.59 -5.99 -1.48
C ALA A 297 -21.33 -6.65 -2.66
N PRO A 298 -22.68 -6.66 -2.66
CA PRO A 298 -23.45 -7.23 -3.77
C PRO A 298 -23.08 -6.61 -5.12
N GLY A 299 -22.61 -7.44 -6.06
CA GLY A 299 -22.19 -7.01 -7.40
C GLY A 299 -20.68 -6.95 -7.62
N MET A 300 -19.87 -6.95 -6.55
CA MET A 300 -18.42 -7.09 -6.67
C MET A 300 -18.03 -8.38 -7.39
N LEU A 301 -16.94 -8.35 -8.16
CA LEU A 301 -16.44 -9.54 -8.83
C LEU A 301 -15.98 -10.59 -7.81
N THR A 302 -16.19 -11.85 -8.16
CA THR A 302 -15.49 -12.96 -7.48
C THR A 302 -14.00 -12.92 -7.83
N ARG A 303 -13.13 -13.50 -6.99
CA ARG A 303 -11.68 -13.59 -7.27
C ARG A 303 -11.41 -14.19 -8.65
N ARG A 304 -12.14 -15.26 -9.01
CA ARG A 304 -12.05 -15.88 -10.35
C ARG A 304 -12.42 -14.90 -11.47
N GLN A 305 -13.50 -14.14 -11.32
CA GLN A 305 -13.89 -13.14 -12.33
C GLN A 305 -12.89 -11.99 -12.44
N VAL A 306 -12.23 -11.61 -11.34
CA VAL A 306 -11.12 -10.64 -11.37
C VAL A 306 -9.97 -11.18 -12.22
N VAL A 307 -9.51 -12.41 -11.96
CA VAL A 307 -8.43 -13.06 -12.72
C VAL A 307 -8.80 -13.18 -14.20
N GLU A 308 -10.00 -13.67 -14.52
CA GLU A 308 -10.47 -13.80 -15.90
C GLU A 308 -10.54 -12.45 -16.63
N ARG A 309 -10.98 -11.38 -15.94
CA ARG A 309 -11.03 -10.04 -16.54
C ARG A 309 -9.62 -9.50 -16.77
N TYR A 310 -8.76 -9.62 -15.76
CA TYR A 310 -7.37 -9.19 -15.84
C TYR A 310 -6.65 -9.91 -16.98
N ALA A 311 -6.74 -11.24 -17.05
CA ALA A 311 -6.13 -12.07 -18.07
C ALA A 311 -6.55 -11.63 -19.49
N ARG A 312 -7.86 -11.42 -19.71
CA ARG A 312 -8.38 -10.89 -20.99
C ARG A 312 -7.82 -9.52 -21.34
N ARG A 313 -7.75 -8.59 -20.37
CA ARG A 313 -7.27 -7.23 -20.61
C ARG A 313 -5.77 -7.16 -20.85
N ALA A 314 -5.00 -8.00 -20.16
CA ALA A 314 -3.55 -8.13 -20.26
C ALA A 314 -3.09 -9.03 -21.42
N GLY A 315 -4.00 -9.74 -22.09
CA GLY A 315 -3.65 -10.68 -23.17
C GLY A 315 -2.89 -11.92 -22.67
N LEU A 316 -3.10 -12.31 -21.42
CA LEU A 316 -2.43 -13.46 -20.79
C LEU A 316 -3.36 -14.67 -20.76
N ASP A 317 -2.79 -15.85 -21.00
CA ASP A 317 -3.42 -17.12 -20.67
C ASP A 317 -2.88 -17.61 -19.32
N ILE A 318 -3.76 -17.78 -18.33
CA ILE A 318 -3.38 -18.11 -16.96
C ILE A 318 -4.05 -19.44 -16.62
N THR A 319 -3.25 -20.49 -16.49
CA THR A 319 -3.74 -21.79 -16.05
C THR A 319 -4.15 -21.76 -14.58
N ASP A 320 -5.06 -22.66 -14.18
CA ASP A 320 -5.48 -22.81 -12.79
C ASP A 320 -4.30 -23.13 -11.85
N GLU A 321 -3.29 -23.87 -12.33
CA GLU A 321 -2.10 -24.21 -11.56
C GLU A 321 -1.18 -23.00 -11.35
N GLN A 322 -0.92 -22.22 -12.41
CA GLN A 322 -0.19 -20.97 -12.28
C GLN A 322 -0.91 -20.00 -11.35
N TRP A 323 -2.23 -19.82 -11.51
CA TRP A 323 -2.99 -18.93 -10.65
C TRP A 323 -2.95 -19.38 -9.18
N ARG A 324 -3.03 -20.69 -8.91
CA ARG A 324 -2.91 -21.24 -7.55
C ARG A 324 -1.61 -20.83 -6.90
N PHE A 325 -0.50 -20.84 -7.63
CA PHE A 325 0.78 -20.36 -7.10
C PHE A 325 0.71 -18.89 -6.69
N TYR A 326 0.22 -18.00 -7.57
CA TYR A 326 0.12 -16.56 -7.28
C TYR A 326 -0.85 -16.25 -6.13
N GLU A 327 -1.97 -16.98 -6.01
CA GLU A 327 -2.90 -16.83 -4.89
C GLU A 327 -2.26 -17.25 -3.55
N VAL A 328 -1.55 -18.40 -3.53
CA VAL A 328 -0.82 -18.86 -2.34
C VAL A 328 0.29 -17.88 -1.97
N PHE A 329 1.03 -17.36 -2.95
CA PHE A 329 2.08 -16.38 -2.73
C PHE A 329 1.51 -15.07 -2.16
N GLY A 330 0.43 -14.54 -2.72
CA GLY A 330 -0.21 -13.31 -2.24
C GLY A 330 -0.65 -13.42 -0.78
N LEU A 331 -1.30 -14.53 -0.42
CA LEU A 331 -1.69 -14.81 0.97
C LEU A 331 -0.49 -14.99 1.90
N PHE A 332 0.56 -15.67 1.42
CA PHE A 332 1.80 -15.82 2.18
C PHE A 332 2.45 -14.46 2.44
N ARG A 333 2.59 -13.62 1.41
CA ARG A 333 3.11 -12.25 1.52
C ARG A 333 2.32 -11.44 2.55
N LEU A 334 0.98 -11.48 2.50
CA LEU A 334 0.11 -10.82 3.48
C LEU A 334 0.36 -11.35 4.90
N ALA A 335 0.56 -12.66 5.07
CA ALA A 335 0.89 -13.25 6.36
C ALA A 335 2.26 -12.81 6.88
N VAL A 336 3.27 -12.65 6.01
CA VAL A 336 4.58 -12.10 6.40
C VAL A 336 4.45 -10.67 6.89
N ILE A 337 3.69 -9.82 6.19
CA ILE A 337 3.45 -8.43 6.60
C ILE A 337 2.77 -8.41 7.98
N ALA A 338 1.69 -9.18 8.15
CA ALA A 338 1.01 -9.30 9.43
C ALA A 338 1.95 -9.80 10.54
N GLN A 339 2.82 -10.77 10.24
CA GLN A 339 3.77 -11.30 11.21
C GLN A 339 4.87 -10.30 11.58
N GLN A 340 5.36 -9.48 10.64
CA GLN A 340 6.32 -8.42 10.96
C GLN A 340 5.72 -7.37 11.91
N ILE A 341 4.42 -7.11 11.80
CA ILE A 341 3.70 -6.24 12.74
C ILE A 341 3.52 -6.95 14.10
N ASN A 342 3.10 -8.21 14.10
CA ASN A 342 2.96 -9.02 15.32
C ASN A 342 4.29 -9.14 16.09
N HIS A 343 5.41 -9.34 15.38
CA HIS A 343 6.75 -9.43 15.97
C HIS A 343 7.07 -8.21 16.85
N ARG A 344 6.79 -7.00 16.36
CA ARG A 344 7.00 -5.77 17.13
C ARG A 344 6.16 -5.73 18.40
N TYR A 345 4.90 -6.15 18.31
CA TYR A 345 4.00 -6.23 19.47
C TYR A 345 4.47 -7.29 20.48
N TYR A 346 4.81 -8.49 20.00
CA TYR A 346 5.30 -9.60 20.82
C TYR A 346 6.56 -9.22 21.63
N HIS A 347 7.48 -8.48 21.01
CA HIS A 347 8.69 -7.98 21.67
C HIS A 347 8.52 -6.66 22.43
N GLY A 348 7.30 -6.13 22.56
CA GLY A 348 7.02 -4.90 23.29
C GLY A 348 7.60 -3.63 22.64
N GLN A 349 7.98 -3.69 21.35
CA GLN A 349 8.47 -2.55 20.57
C GLN A 349 7.32 -1.59 20.16
N THR A 350 6.08 -2.02 20.36
CA THR A 350 4.87 -1.19 20.27
C THR A 350 3.86 -1.65 21.30
N THR A 351 3.12 -0.69 21.85
CA THR A 351 2.07 -0.94 22.85
C THR A 351 0.66 -1.00 22.25
N ASN A 352 0.54 -0.99 20.91
CA ASN A 352 -0.77 -0.91 20.25
C ASN A 352 -1.56 -2.22 20.38
N PRO A 353 -2.68 -2.24 21.14
CA PRO A 353 -3.43 -3.48 21.39
C PRO A 353 -4.10 -4.04 20.12
N ALA A 354 -4.27 -3.24 19.07
CA ALA A 354 -4.78 -3.69 17.79
C ALA A 354 -3.95 -4.83 17.19
N PHE A 355 -2.67 -4.92 17.53
CA PHE A 355 -1.74 -5.81 16.84
C PHE A 355 -1.72 -7.22 17.35
N ARG A 356 -2.24 -7.42 18.56
CA ARG A 356 -2.53 -8.74 19.07
C ARG A 356 -3.40 -9.55 18.10
N ALA A 357 -4.30 -8.88 17.36
CA ALA A 357 -5.17 -9.51 16.37
C ALA A 357 -4.42 -10.07 15.14
N PHE A 358 -3.14 -9.71 14.91
CA PHE A 358 -2.36 -10.25 13.80
C PHE A 358 -1.92 -11.68 14.04
N ARG A 359 -1.62 -12.07 15.29
CA ARG A 359 -1.25 -13.45 15.63
C ARG A 359 -2.27 -14.49 15.11
N PRO A 360 -3.57 -14.41 15.44
CA PRO A 360 -4.54 -15.36 14.89
C PRO A 360 -4.76 -15.17 13.39
N GLY A 361 -4.54 -13.97 12.84
CA GLY A 361 -4.56 -13.70 11.40
C GLY A 361 -3.48 -14.46 10.63
N VAL A 362 -2.25 -14.52 11.15
CA VAL A 362 -1.14 -15.27 10.55
C VAL A 362 -1.47 -16.76 10.46
N ALA A 363 -1.99 -17.35 11.54
CA ALA A 363 -2.42 -18.74 11.54
C ALA A 363 -3.58 -19.00 10.56
N PHE A 364 -4.55 -18.08 10.49
CA PHE A 364 -5.65 -18.18 9.56
C PHE A 364 -5.17 -18.17 8.09
N LEU A 365 -4.25 -17.28 7.74
CA LEU A 365 -3.70 -17.19 6.37
C LEU A 365 -2.91 -18.45 5.99
N GLU A 366 -2.15 -19.04 6.93
CA GLU A 366 -1.48 -20.33 6.70
C GLU A 366 -2.47 -21.43 6.31
N GLN A 367 -3.57 -21.55 7.07
CA GLN A 367 -4.58 -22.57 6.80
C GLN A 367 -5.25 -22.38 5.44
N ARG A 368 -5.42 -21.13 5.01
CA ARG A 368 -5.93 -20.82 3.66
C ARG A 368 -4.93 -21.24 2.58
N CYS A 369 -3.64 -20.92 2.74
CA CYS A 369 -2.58 -21.39 1.84
C CYS A 369 -2.55 -22.92 1.76
N LEU A 370 -2.53 -23.62 2.90
CA LEU A 370 -2.49 -25.08 2.95
C LEU A 370 -3.71 -25.74 2.29
N ARG A 371 -4.88 -25.09 2.36
CA ARG A 371 -6.08 -25.57 1.67
C ARG A 371 -5.94 -25.43 0.16
N LEU A 372 -5.59 -24.24 -0.32
CA LEU A 372 -5.33 -23.97 -1.74
C LEU A 372 -4.33 -24.97 -2.33
N ILE A 373 -3.24 -25.25 -1.59
CA ILE A 373 -2.23 -26.23 -1.98
C ILE A 373 -2.84 -27.64 -2.14
N ARG A 374 -3.70 -28.07 -1.21
CA ARG A 374 -4.28 -29.43 -1.22
C ARG A 374 -5.37 -29.63 -2.24
N THR A 375 -6.31 -28.69 -2.34
CA THR A 375 -7.58 -28.92 -3.06
C THR A 375 -7.66 -28.15 -4.37
N GLY A 376 -6.88 -27.09 -4.54
CA GLY A 376 -7.01 -26.17 -5.66
C GLY A 376 -8.25 -25.30 -5.64
N ASP A 377 -9.15 -25.47 -4.67
CA ASP A 377 -10.29 -24.60 -4.45
C ASP A 377 -10.04 -23.70 -3.22
N GLY A 378 -9.98 -22.39 -3.42
CA GLY A 378 -9.76 -21.41 -2.35
C GLY A 378 -10.93 -21.23 -1.38
N ARG A 379 -11.87 -22.19 -1.33
CA ARG A 379 -13.09 -22.13 -0.53
C ARG A 379 -12.89 -22.78 0.84
N LEU A 380 -13.32 -22.08 1.89
CA LEU A 380 -13.34 -22.64 3.24
C LEU A 380 -14.59 -23.53 3.43
N SER A 381 -14.49 -24.85 3.24
CA SER A 381 -15.39 -25.79 3.93
C SER A 381 -15.20 -25.69 5.44
N PRO A 382 -16.27 -25.79 6.26
CA PRO A 382 -16.19 -25.66 7.70
C PRO A 382 -15.44 -26.85 8.32
N THR A 383 -14.13 -26.74 8.44
CA THR A 383 -13.31 -27.74 9.13
C THR A 383 -13.24 -27.39 10.61
N ARG A 384 -13.55 -28.38 11.45
CA ARG A 384 -13.71 -28.32 12.92
C ARG A 384 -12.41 -28.06 13.72
N ILE A 385 -11.47 -27.25 13.23
CA ILE A 385 -10.20 -27.05 13.93
C ILE A 385 -9.96 -25.58 14.21
N PHE A 386 -10.45 -25.14 15.37
CA PHE A 386 -9.86 -24.04 16.12
C PHE A 386 -9.94 -24.37 17.62
N PRO A 387 -8.86 -24.16 18.39
CA PRO A 387 -8.99 -23.96 19.83
C PRO A 387 -9.98 -22.81 20.06
N LYS A 388 -10.92 -22.97 21.01
CA LYS A 388 -11.96 -21.97 21.32
C LYS A 388 -11.40 -20.56 21.59
N ASP A 389 -10.12 -20.49 21.97
CA ASP A 389 -9.40 -19.28 22.36
C ASP A 389 -9.16 -18.33 21.17
N VAL A 390 -8.98 -18.84 19.94
CA VAL A 390 -8.69 -18.04 18.74
C VAL A 390 -9.90 -17.21 18.30
N ILE A 391 -11.10 -17.79 18.37
CA ILE A 391 -12.35 -17.10 17.98
C ILE A 391 -12.70 -16.02 19.02
N GLY A 392 -12.47 -16.30 20.31
CA GLY A 392 -12.68 -15.33 21.38
C GLY A 392 -11.79 -14.08 21.25
N GLU A 393 -10.52 -14.26 20.91
CA GLU A 393 -9.58 -13.14 20.68
C GLU A 393 -9.93 -12.33 19.42
N LEU A 394 -10.42 -12.97 18.36
CA LEU A 394 -10.82 -12.33 17.11
C LEU A 394 -12.11 -11.52 17.19
N LEU A 395 -13.11 -12.05 17.92
CA LEU A 395 -14.40 -11.40 18.12
C LEU A 395 -14.39 -10.36 19.24
N GLY A 396 -13.40 -10.43 20.15
CA GLY A 396 -13.23 -9.52 21.29
C GLY A 396 -12.54 -8.19 20.98
N VAL A 397 -12.15 -7.92 19.72
CA VAL A 397 -11.48 -6.67 19.33
C VAL A 397 -12.52 -5.54 19.14
N PRO A 398 -12.46 -4.43 19.92
CA PRO A 398 -13.34 -3.29 19.71
C PRO A 398 -13.21 -2.71 18.29
N ARG A 399 -14.34 -2.27 17.72
CA ARG A 399 -14.48 -1.67 16.36
C ARG A 399 -13.50 -0.53 16.01
N VAL A 400 -12.80 0.03 17.00
CA VAL A 400 -11.99 1.25 16.89
C VAL A 400 -10.53 0.97 16.47
N ALA A 401 -10.07 -0.28 16.52
CA ALA A 401 -8.65 -0.64 16.38
C ALA A 401 -8.13 -0.78 14.92
N LEU A 402 -8.92 -0.40 13.91
CA LEU A 402 -8.70 -0.85 12.53
C LEU A 402 -7.94 0.07 11.53
N PRO A 403 -7.35 1.25 11.80
CA PRO A 403 -6.63 1.99 10.73
C PRO A 403 -5.19 1.52 10.43
N LEU A 404 -4.55 0.70 11.26
CA LEU A 404 -3.07 0.58 11.30
C LEU A 404 -2.41 -0.41 10.31
N LEU A 405 -3.03 -0.69 9.17
CA LEU A 405 -2.47 -1.63 8.19
C LEU A 405 -1.86 -1.00 6.93
N ALA A 406 -1.83 0.33 6.85
CA ALA A 406 -1.18 1.08 5.77
C ALA A 406 0.13 1.75 6.23
N GLY A 407 0.91 1.07 7.07
CA GLY A 407 2.25 1.51 7.46
C GLY A 407 2.58 1.37 8.94
N GLY A 408 3.82 1.69 9.28
CA GLY A 408 4.49 1.47 10.56
C GLY A 408 3.80 2.05 11.80
N VAL A 409 4.32 1.68 12.97
CA VAL A 409 3.55 1.73 14.21
C VAL A 409 4.41 2.37 15.28
N HIS A 410 3.87 3.41 15.91
CA HIS A 410 4.46 4.06 17.07
C HIS A 410 3.74 3.69 18.38
N ASP A 411 4.49 3.75 19.47
CA ASP A 411 4.04 3.57 20.85
C ASP A 411 3.54 4.90 21.46
N ALA A 412 3.02 4.84 22.69
CA ALA A 412 2.47 6.00 23.41
C ALA A 412 3.52 7.00 23.95
N ARG A 413 4.79 6.98 23.49
CA ARG A 413 5.84 7.90 23.97
C ARG A 413 6.71 8.50 22.86
N GLY A 414 6.26 8.47 21.61
CA GLY A 414 6.89 9.27 20.54
C GLY A 414 8.34 8.89 20.22
N LYS A 415 8.78 7.65 20.49
CA LYS A 415 10.09 7.17 20.00
C LYS A 415 9.93 6.41 18.68
N VAL A 416 10.65 6.88 17.67
CA VAL A 416 10.75 6.27 16.35
C VAL A 416 11.65 5.05 16.43
N ALA A 417 11.07 3.85 16.29
CA ALA A 417 11.82 2.65 15.96
C ALA A 417 11.93 2.56 14.43
N GLY A 418 12.92 3.25 13.87
CA GLY A 418 13.30 3.07 12.48
C GLY A 418 13.84 1.66 12.26
N VAL A 419 13.49 1.08 11.11
CA VAL A 419 14.16 0.02 10.31
C VAL A 419 13.10 -0.90 9.71
N LEU A 420 12.65 -0.56 8.49
CA LEU A 420 12.28 -1.56 7.49
C LEU A 420 13.42 -1.56 6.45
N GLY A 421 14.24 -2.62 6.46
CA GLY A 421 15.21 -2.87 5.39
C GLY A 421 16.69 -2.62 5.70
N GLY A 422 17.15 -2.93 6.92
CA GLY A 422 18.59 -2.92 7.23
C GLY A 422 18.98 -4.10 8.10
N LEU A 423 19.25 -5.26 7.50
CA LEU A 423 20.11 -6.26 8.12
C LEU A 423 21.41 -6.31 7.32
N PRO A 424 22.58 -6.28 8.00
CA PRO A 424 23.86 -6.24 7.32
C PRO A 424 24.07 -7.52 6.51
N VAL A 425 24.46 -7.36 5.25
CA VAL A 425 25.08 -8.42 4.46
C VAL A 425 26.43 -8.70 5.11
N VAL A 426 26.55 -9.80 5.84
CA VAL A 426 27.87 -10.30 6.26
C VAL A 426 28.52 -10.91 5.01
N GLY A 427 29.30 -10.08 4.33
CA GLY A 427 30.14 -10.50 3.22
C GLY A 427 31.45 -11.13 3.73
N GLY A 428 31.81 -12.25 3.11
CA GLY A 428 33.20 -12.61 2.80
C GLY A 428 34.12 -12.97 3.96
N LEU A 429 34.23 -14.26 4.25
CA LEU A 429 35.46 -14.84 4.76
C LEU A 429 36.56 -14.69 3.70
N ALA A 430 37.51 -13.79 3.93
CA ALA A 430 38.81 -13.81 3.27
C ALA A 430 39.93 -13.46 4.26
N ARG A 431 40.89 -14.38 4.30
CA ARG A 431 42.11 -14.50 5.12
C ARG A 431 42.97 -13.23 5.19
N GLY A 432 43.66 -13.05 6.32
CA GLY A 432 44.89 -12.24 6.36
C GLY A 432 45.30 -11.69 7.73
N ALA A 433 45.90 -12.53 8.59
CA ALA A 433 46.81 -12.13 9.66
C ALA A 433 47.91 -13.22 9.67
N GLY A 434 49.20 -12.97 9.40
CA GLY A 434 50.04 -11.94 10.02
C GLY A 434 50.15 -12.29 11.50
N GLY A 435 51.08 -13.14 11.96
CA GLY A 435 52.50 -12.96 11.84
C GLY A 435 52.97 -11.95 12.90
N GLU A 436 53.20 -12.41 14.13
CA GLU A 436 54.12 -11.76 15.06
C GLU A 436 54.86 -12.84 15.87
N ARG A 437 56.19 -12.73 15.82
CA ARG A 437 57.23 -13.16 16.77
C ARG A 437 57.23 -14.59 17.31
#